data_AF-A0A3B9AML3-F1
#
_entry.id   AF-A0A3B9AML3-F1
#
_cell.length_a   1.000
_cell.length_b   1.000
_cell.length_c   1.000
_cell.angle_alpha   90.00
_cell.angle_beta   90.00
_cell.angle_gamma   90.00
#
_symmetry.space_group_name_H-M   'P 1'
#
loop_
_entity.id
_entity.type
_entity.pdbx_description
1 polymer ?
#
loop_
_entity_poly.entity_id
_entity_poly.type
_entity_poly.pdbx_seq_one_letter_code
_entity_poly.pdbx_strand_id
1 'polypeptide(L)'
;LKFENPSNGVIAYEQEKTTTVGNAWETLVFDFTGANPSNVYQKVVFIFDLGTVGNGSPNFTFYVDDIEQFNGGSGKAQVSLPITFQDTATVDYKLTDFGGNISSIVVDPTDPNNLVGKAIKINTAELWAGTTNGGSGLATAIPFTSANTKMSVRVWSPDANTPIRLKAENAANPGISVETEKNTTLAGQWETLEFNFSNQAPGTAGLNLANTYNKISIFFNFGTTGAIAGEKTYYWDEVKFIGGGGSGLAQVNLPITFQDTATVAYSLVDFGGNASSIVTDPTDPANLVGKAIKTANAELWAGTTNGGSGLSSPVPFTASNTKMTVRVWSPDANTPIRLKVEDAGNPTISVETEAVTTVAGAWQTLEFNFSNQAPGTAALNLANTYNKVSIFFNFGTPGSAAGEKTYYWDDVKFGGLVDVKDLEASEAGILIYPNPAADFCQVEFPETFSGTAQLSVFDANGRLVGSSLISQQNTRLDLNGMNNGVYYLNIQKDARNYFQKLVIIR
;
A
#
# COMPACT_ATOMS: atom_id res chain seq x y z
N LEU A 1 -24.93 26.10 -33.64
CA LEU A 1 -24.48 26.98 -32.53
C LEU A 1 -23.08 27.49 -32.82
N LYS A 2 -22.86 28.80 -32.73
CA LYS A 2 -21.57 29.44 -33.01
C LYS A 2 -21.13 30.26 -31.80
N PHE A 3 -19.86 30.14 -31.42
CA PHE A 3 -19.21 31.09 -30.51
C PHE A 3 -18.24 31.98 -31.28
N GLU A 4 -18.25 33.28 -30.99
CA GLU A 4 -17.37 34.24 -31.67
C GLU A 4 -16.74 35.25 -30.70
N ASN A 5 -15.60 35.79 -31.12
CA ASN A 5 -14.93 36.87 -30.41
C ASN A 5 -15.80 38.14 -30.41
N PRO A 6 -15.83 38.91 -29.30
CA PRO A 6 -16.66 40.11 -29.19
C PRO A 6 -16.34 41.17 -30.24
N SER A 7 -15.07 41.30 -30.63
CA SER A 7 -14.55 42.36 -31.51
C SER A 7 -14.20 41.91 -32.93
N ASN A 8 -14.09 40.60 -33.19
CA ASN A 8 -13.73 40.06 -34.50
C ASN A 8 -14.51 38.76 -34.82
N GLY A 9 -15.59 38.87 -35.60
CA GLY A 9 -16.44 37.73 -35.95
C GLY A 9 -15.81 36.66 -36.85
N VAL A 10 -14.59 36.89 -37.37
CA VAL A 10 -13.79 35.89 -38.08
C VAL A 10 -13.15 34.90 -37.10
N ILE A 11 -12.90 35.33 -35.86
CA ILE A 11 -12.45 34.44 -34.79
C ILE A 11 -13.69 33.76 -34.20
N ALA A 12 -14.05 32.63 -34.77
CA ALA A 12 -15.23 31.87 -34.40
C ALA A 12 -14.98 30.36 -34.45
N TYR A 13 -15.81 29.62 -33.72
CA TYR A 13 -15.93 28.18 -33.82
C TYR A 13 -17.40 27.80 -33.79
N GLU A 14 -17.82 26.91 -34.67
CA GLU A 14 -19.23 26.55 -34.85
C GLU A 14 -19.44 25.04 -34.88
N GLN A 15 -20.61 24.63 -34.42
CA GLN A 15 -21.07 23.25 -34.39
C GLN A 15 -22.52 23.20 -34.88
N GLU A 16 -22.84 22.20 -35.67
CA GLU A 16 -24.18 21.98 -36.22
C GLU A 16 -24.80 20.71 -35.62
N LYS A 17 -26.11 20.78 -35.34
CA LYS A 17 -26.92 19.65 -34.88
C LYS A 17 -28.29 19.75 -35.52
N THR A 18 -28.83 18.60 -35.90
CA THR A 18 -30.19 18.46 -36.40
C THR A 18 -31.12 18.13 -35.24
N THR A 19 -32.28 18.79 -35.21
CA THR A 19 -33.37 18.49 -34.28
C THR A 19 -33.97 17.12 -34.61
N THR A 20 -34.45 16.39 -33.59
CA THR A 20 -34.99 15.03 -33.77
C THR A 20 -36.49 14.94 -33.51
N VAL A 21 -37.08 15.98 -32.92
CA VAL A 21 -38.51 16.07 -32.61
C VAL A 21 -39.10 17.37 -33.14
N GLY A 22 -40.39 17.33 -33.51
CA GLY A 22 -41.16 18.50 -33.94
C GLY A 22 -42.22 18.86 -32.90
N ASN A 23 -42.45 20.16 -32.67
CA ASN A 23 -43.42 20.68 -31.70
C ASN A 23 -43.25 20.16 -30.25
N ALA A 24 -42.01 19.85 -29.85
CA ALA A 24 -41.66 19.41 -28.50
C ALA A 24 -40.30 19.99 -28.09
N TRP A 25 -40.04 20.04 -26.77
CA TRP A 25 -38.73 20.39 -26.23
C TRP A 25 -37.74 19.26 -26.44
N GLU A 26 -36.50 19.61 -26.79
CA GLU A 26 -35.36 18.69 -26.78
C GLU A 26 -34.10 19.41 -26.28
N THR A 27 -33.18 18.64 -25.70
CA THR A 27 -31.87 19.15 -25.27
C THR A 27 -30.83 18.84 -26.36
N LEU A 28 -30.16 19.87 -26.86
CA LEU A 28 -29.08 19.73 -27.83
C LEU A 28 -27.73 19.99 -27.16
N VAL A 29 -26.82 19.01 -27.27
CA VAL A 29 -25.44 19.11 -26.76
C VAL A 29 -24.47 19.34 -27.91
N PHE A 30 -23.64 20.38 -27.77
CA PHE A 30 -22.64 20.79 -28.75
C PHE A 30 -21.23 20.65 -28.14
N ASP A 31 -20.33 19.92 -28.83
CA ASP A 31 -18.96 19.72 -28.38
C ASP A 31 -18.03 20.80 -28.95
N PHE A 32 -17.48 21.64 -28.07
CA PHE A 32 -16.57 22.72 -28.42
C PHE A 32 -15.10 22.41 -28.06
N THR A 33 -14.75 21.16 -27.74
CA THR A 33 -13.37 20.77 -27.40
C THR A 33 -12.36 21.04 -28.51
N GLY A 34 -12.80 21.14 -29.78
CA GLY A 34 -11.96 21.51 -30.90
C GLY A 34 -11.72 23.02 -31.07
N ALA A 35 -12.33 23.88 -30.26
CA ALA A 35 -12.11 25.32 -30.32
C ALA A 35 -10.69 25.68 -29.86
N ASN A 36 -10.02 26.59 -30.58
CA ASN A 36 -8.69 27.04 -30.19
C ASN A 36 -8.76 27.80 -28.84
N PRO A 37 -8.14 27.30 -27.75
CA PRO A 37 -8.27 27.87 -26.42
C PRO A 37 -7.51 29.20 -26.24
N SER A 38 -6.58 29.52 -27.16
CA SER A 38 -5.88 30.82 -27.16
C SER A 38 -6.76 31.96 -27.66
N ASN A 39 -7.89 31.65 -28.30
CA ASN A 39 -8.86 32.65 -28.75
C ASN A 39 -9.86 32.96 -27.65
N VAL A 40 -10.38 34.19 -27.70
CA VAL A 40 -11.33 34.73 -26.73
C VAL A 40 -12.71 34.73 -27.37
N TYR A 41 -13.68 33.99 -26.80
CA TYR A 41 -15.07 33.91 -27.29
C TYR A 41 -16.06 34.39 -26.21
N GLN A 42 -16.92 35.36 -26.52
CA GLN A 42 -17.93 35.90 -25.57
C GLN A 42 -19.33 36.03 -26.15
N LYS A 43 -19.51 35.81 -27.46
CA LYS A 43 -20.82 35.89 -28.09
C LYS A 43 -21.31 34.49 -28.40
N VAL A 44 -22.55 34.22 -28.00
CA VAL A 44 -23.29 33.00 -28.35
C VAL A 44 -24.25 33.34 -29.47
N VAL A 45 -24.12 32.66 -30.61
CA VAL A 45 -24.93 32.91 -31.80
C VAL A 45 -25.71 31.64 -32.13
N PHE A 46 -27.04 31.75 -32.04
CA PHE A 46 -27.97 30.72 -32.50
C PHE A 46 -28.30 30.96 -33.97
N ILE A 47 -28.15 29.92 -34.77
CA ILE A 47 -28.54 29.91 -36.18
C ILE A 47 -29.49 28.73 -36.34
N PHE A 48 -30.75 29.03 -36.62
CA PHE A 48 -31.80 28.03 -36.81
C PHE A 48 -32.01 27.78 -38.29
N ASP A 49 -32.17 26.50 -38.65
CA ASP A 49 -32.42 26.05 -40.02
C ASP A 49 -31.41 26.65 -41.02
N LEU A 50 -30.12 26.39 -40.75
CA LEU A 50 -29.00 26.97 -41.48
C LEU A 50 -29.12 26.70 -42.98
N GLY A 51 -29.14 27.77 -43.78
CA GLY A 51 -29.31 27.70 -45.24
C GLY A 51 -30.76 27.89 -45.71
N THR A 52 -31.73 27.95 -44.81
CA THR A 52 -33.14 28.16 -45.14
C THR A 52 -33.57 29.59 -44.79
N VAL A 53 -34.27 30.25 -45.71
CA VAL A 53 -34.84 31.59 -45.46
C VAL A 53 -36.12 31.45 -44.66
N GLY A 54 -36.12 31.94 -43.41
CA GLY A 54 -37.30 31.96 -42.56
C GLY A 54 -38.41 32.86 -43.11
N ASN A 55 -39.67 32.46 -42.89
CA ASN A 55 -40.85 33.20 -43.38
C ASN A 55 -41.67 33.90 -42.27
N GLY A 56 -41.23 33.82 -41.01
CA GLY A 56 -41.90 34.44 -39.86
C GLY A 56 -43.25 33.82 -39.48
N SER A 57 -43.63 32.68 -40.08
CA SER A 57 -44.85 31.96 -39.70
C SER A 57 -44.69 31.27 -38.34
N PRO A 58 -45.80 30.82 -37.72
CA PRO A 58 -45.72 29.99 -36.51
C PRO A 58 -44.85 28.73 -36.69
N ASN A 59 -44.75 28.19 -37.91
CA ASN A 59 -43.92 27.03 -38.23
C ASN A 59 -42.41 27.37 -38.34
N PHE A 60 -42.04 28.66 -38.36
CA PHE A 60 -40.67 29.19 -38.32
C PHE A 60 -40.42 29.99 -37.03
N THR A 61 -41.06 29.57 -35.93
CA THR A 61 -40.84 30.13 -34.59
C THR A 61 -40.07 29.12 -33.75
N PHE A 62 -38.92 29.52 -33.21
CA PHE A 62 -38.06 28.69 -32.36
C PHE A 62 -38.04 29.26 -30.95
N TYR A 63 -38.17 28.38 -29.95
CA TYR A 63 -38.03 28.71 -28.54
C TYR A 63 -36.71 28.13 -28.03
N VAL A 64 -36.02 28.88 -27.18
CA VAL A 64 -34.76 28.48 -26.55
C VAL A 64 -34.85 28.84 -25.09
N ASP A 65 -34.47 27.90 -24.22
CA ASP A 65 -34.35 28.12 -22.79
C ASP A 65 -33.21 27.25 -22.23
N ASP A 66 -32.89 27.43 -20.95
CA ASP A 66 -31.94 26.61 -20.18
C ASP A 66 -30.56 26.46 -20.85
N ILE A 67 -30.02 27.57 -21.35
CA ILE A 67 -28.67 27.59 -21.95
C ILE A 67 -27.64 27.50 -20.83
N GLU A 68 -26.99 26.35 -20.72
CA GLU A 68 -25.89 26.13 -19.77
C GLU A 68 -24.57 25.79 -20.47
N GLN A 69 -23.47 26.33 -19.90
CA GLN A 69 -22.14 25.82 -20.16
C GLN A 69 -21.80 24.85 -19.03
N PHE A 70 -21.66 23.58 -19.36
CA PHE A 70 -21.18 22.56 -18.44
C PHE A 70 -19.84 22.01 -18.90
N ASN A 71 -19.04 21.53 -17.96
CA ASN A 71 -17.87 20.76 -18.31
C ASN A 71 -18.38 19.43 -18.86
N GLY A 72 -18.04 19.04 -20.09
CA GLY A 72 -18.49 17.77 -20.69
C GLY A 72 -17.99 16.52 -19.97
N GLY A 73 -17.12 16.69 -18.95
CA GLY A 73 -16.84 15.66 -17.96
C GLY A 73 -18.08 15.44 -17.09
N SER A 74 -18.43 14.18 -16.87
CA SER A 74 -19.67 13.68 -16.26
C SER A 74 -19.98 14.14 -14.80
N GLY A 75 -19.36 15.22 -14.31
CA GLY A 75 -19.26 15.57 -12.88
C GLY A 75 -18.36 14.62 -12.09
N LYS A 76 -17.85 13.59 -12.77
CA LYS A 76 -17.03 12.53 -12.20
C LYS A 76 -15.56 12.94 -12.17
N ALA A 77 -14.85 12.42 -11.19
CA ALA A 77 -13.41 12.52 -11.10
C ALA A 77 -12.77 11.87 -12.35
N GLN A 78 -11.72 12.50 -12.87
CA GLN A 78 -10.93 11.91 -13.94
C GLN A 78 -10.30 10.61 -13.45
N VAL A 79 -10.29 9.57 -14.30
CA VAL A 79 -9.65 8.29 -13.96
C VAL A 79 -8.19 8.48 -13.56
N SER A 80 -7.74 7.73 -12.56
CA SER A 80 -6.34 7.65 -12.13
C SER A 80 -5.94 6.18 -12.01
N LEU A 81 -4.64 5.93 -11.92
CA LEU A 81 -4.15 4.62 -11.46
C LEU A 81 -4.39 4.48 -9.94
N PRO A 82 -4.73 3.27 -9.45
CA PRO A 82 -5.05 2.07 -10.25
C PRO A 82 -6.44 2.15 -10.91
N ILE A 83 -6.59 1.56 -12.09
CA ILE A 83 -7.89 1.45 -12.79
C ILE A 83 -8.50 0.10 -12.44
N THR A 84 -9.66 0.13 -11.78
CA THR A 84 -10.41 -1.06 -11.33
C THR A 84 -11.86 -1.09 -11.82
N PHE A 85 -12.34 -0.05 -12.52
CA PHE A 85 -13.73 0.09 -12.99
C PHE A 85 -14.84 0.04 -11.93
N GLN A 86 -14.52 -0.10 -10.65
CA GLN A 86 -15.51 -0.29 -9.58
C GLN A 86 -16.37 0.95 -9.31
N ASP A 87 -15.85 2.15 -9.54
CA ASP A 87 -16.55 3.40 -9.22
C ASP A 87 -17.09 4.11 -10.47
N THR A 88 -17.97 3.45 -11.21
CA THR A 88 -18.60 4.06 -12.38
C THR A 88 -19.56 5.21 -12.02
N ALA A 89 -19.88 5.40 -10.74
CA ALA A 89 -20.75 6.47 -10.27
C ALA A 89 -20.00 7.81 -10.16
N THR A 90 -18.76 7.78 -9.64
CA THR A 90 -17.98 9.00 -9.36
C THR A 90 -16.71 9.15 -10.17
N VAL A 91 -16.27 8.13 -10.93
CA VAL A 91 -15.08 8.19 -11.80
C VAL A 91 -15.44 8.08 -13.29
N ASP A 92 -14.80 8.91 -14.12
CA ASP A 92 -14.93 8.89 -15.57
C ASP A 92 -13.90 7.95 -16.21
N TYR A 93 -14.32 6.70 -16.42
CA TYR A 93 -13.53 5.66 -17.08
C TYR A 93 -13.63 5.66 -18.61
N LYS A 94 -14.09 6.76 -19.25
CA LYS A 94 -14.37 6.83 -20.70
C LYS A 94 -13.42 5.97 -21.54
N LEU A 95 -13.98 5.00 -22.24
CA LEU A 95 -13.28 4.12 -23.17
C LEU A 95 -13.40 4.69 -24.58
N THR A 96 -12.26 4.98 -25.21
CA THR A 96 -12.21 5.47 -26.59
C THR A 96 -11.56 4.40 -27.46
N ASP A 97 -12.35 3.80 -28.34
CA ASP A 97 -11.87 2.76 -29.24
C ASP A 97 -11.27 3.30 -30.53
N PHE A 98 -10.37 2.52 -31.13
CA PHE A 98 -9.79 2.78 -32.43
C PHE A 98 -9.47 1.48 -33.17
N GLY A 99 -9.29 1.57 -34.49
CA GLY A 99 -8.92 0.43 -35.34
C GLY A 99 -9.98 -0.68 -35.39
N GLY A 100 -11.25 -0.37 -35.10
CA GLY A 100 -12.34 -1.35 -35.09
C GLY A 100 -12.45 -2.18 -33.80
N ASN A 101 -11.84 -1.74 -32.69
CA ASN A 101 -12.17 -2.30 -31.38
C ASN A 101 -13.53 -1.79 -30.89
N ILE A 102 -14.22 -2.55 -30.04
CA ILE A 102 -15.44 -2.14 -29.34
C ILE A 102 -15.28 -2.46 -27.86
N SER A 103 -15.33 -1.44 -27.00
CA SER A 103 -15.14 -1.59 -25.56
C SER A 103 -16.33 -1.17 -24.73
N SER A 104 -16.45 -1.78 -23.55
CA SER A 104 -17.50 -1.50 -22.56
C SER A 104 -17.02 -1.87 -21.16
N ILE A 105 -17.65 -1.31 -20.13
CA ILE A 105 -17.48 -1.77 -18.75
C ILE A 105 -18.62 -2.73 -18.46
N VAL A 106 -18.30 -3.93 -17.98
CA VAL A 106 -19.26 -5.01 -17.73
C VAL A 106 -18.96 -5.69 -16.40
N VAL A 107 -19.91 -6.47 -15.90
CA VAL A 107 -19.66 -7.40 -14.79
C VAL A 107 -18.69 -8.49 -15.23
N ASP A 108 -17.71 -8.81 -14.41
CA ASP A 108 -16.75 -9.89 -14.64
C ASP A 108 -17.51 -11.21 -14.86
N PRO A 109 -17.29 -11.92 -15.98
CA PRO A 109 -17.96 -13.20 -16.25
C PRO A 109 -17.72 -14.29 -15.20
N THR A 110 -16.67 -14.14 -14.38
CA THR A 110 -16.26 -15.09 -13.33
C THR A 110 -16.53 -14.60 -11.91
N ASP A 111 -16.85 -13.31 -11.73
CA ASP A 111 -17.16 -12.70 -10.42
C ASP A 111 -18.28 -11.66 -10.55
N PRO A 112 -19.51 -11.96 -10.11
CA PRO A 112 -20.64 -11.04 -10.26
C PRO A 112 -20.50 -9.74 -9.45
N ASN A 113 -19.55 -9.64 -8.52
CA ASN A 113 -19.30 -8.45 -7.71
C ASN A 113 -18.17 -7.55 -8.26
N ASN A 114 -17.56 -7.94 -9.37
CA ASN A 114 -16.45 -7.19 -9.99
C ASN A 114 -16.89 -6.57 -11.32
N LEU A 115 -16.45 -5.34 -11.60
CA LEU A 115 -16.58 -4.70 -12.90
C LEU A 115 -15.24 -4.73 -13.61
N VAL A 116 -15.25 -4.98 -14.91
CA VAL A 116 -14.04 -5.10 -15.73
C VAL A 116 -14.22 -4.37 -17.04
N GLY A 117 -13.11 -3.99 -17.66
CA GLY A 117 -13.08 -3.57 -19.05
C GLY A 117 -13.26 -4.79 -19.95
N LYS A 118 -14.20 -4.72 -20.89
CA LYS A 118 -14.38 -5.67 -21.99
C LYS A 118 -13.93 -5.00 -23.27
N ALA A 119 -13.14 -5.71 -24.09
CA ALA A 119 -12.74 -5.28 -25.43
C ALA A 119 -13.07 -6.37 -26.45
N ILE A 120 -13.76 -6.01 -27.52
CA ILE A 120 -14.08 -6.87 -28.64
C ILE A 120 -13.28 -6.41 -29.85
N LYS A 121 -12.37 -7.25 -30.31
CA LYS A 121 -11.68 -7.07 -31.58
C LYS A 121 -12.53 -7.74 -32.66
N ILE A 122 -13.31 -6.95 -33.39
CA ILE A 122 -14.28 -7.45 -34.39
C ILE A 122 -13.58 -8.02 -35.63
N ASN A 123 -14.32 -8.75 -36.47
CA ASN A 123 -13.80 -9.38 -37.70
C ASN A 123 -13.18 -8.41 -38.73
N THR A 124 -13.53 -7.13 -38.72
CA THR A 124 -12.91 -6.09 -39.57
C THR A 124 -11.87 -5.24 -38.84
N ALA A 125 -11.48 -5.63 -37.62
CA ALA A 125 -10.52 -4.86 -36.83
C ALA A 125 -9.10 -4.87 -37.44
N GLU A 126 -8.44 -3.73 -37.35
CA GLU A 126 -7.08 -3.51 -37.79
C GLU A 126 -6.06 -4.22 -36.87
N LEU A 127 -4.85 -4.41 -37.40
CA LEU A 127 -3.72 -5.00 -36.68
C LEU A 127 -3.29 -4.21 -35.42
N TRP A 128 -3.69 -2.93 -35.35
CA TRP A 128 -3.45 -2.03 -34.23
C TRP A 128 -4.73 -1.65 -33.48
N ALA A 129 -5.83 -2.39 -33.61
CA ALA A 129 -7.07 -2.12 -32.87
C ALA A 129 -6.85 -2.14 -31.34
N GLY A 130 -7.47 -1.21 -30.62
CA GLY A 130 -7.33 -1.10 -29.17
C GLY A 130 -8.24 -0.04 -28.56
N THR A 131 -8.02 0.23 -27.27
CA THR A 131 -8.83 1.15 -26.47
C THR A 131 -7.95 2.04 -25.60
N THR A 132 -8.26 3.33 -25.57
CA THR A 132 -7.70 4.30 -24.62
C THR A 132 -8.64 4.46 -23.42
N ASN A 133 -8.11 4.45 -22.20
CA ASN A 133 -8.88 4.76 -20.98
C ASN A 133 -8.73 6.23 -20.58
N GLY A 134 -9.83 6.85 -20.18
CA GLY A 134 -9.88 8.18 -19.59
C GLY A 134 -10.02 9.33 -20.58
N GLY A 135 -10.20 9.05 -21.87
CA GLY A 135 -10.38 10.05 -22.95
C GLY A 135 -9.29 11.14 -22.98
N SER A 136 -9.46 12.17 -22.16
CA SER A 136 -8.53 13.26 -21.86
C SER A 136 -7.25 12.82 -21.13
N GLY A 137 -7.17 11.57 -20.67
CA GLY A 137 -6.00 11.01 -19.98
C GLY A 137 -6.27 10.70 -18.51
N LEU A 138 -5.22 10.41 -17.76
CA LEU A 138 -5.23 10.16 -16.32
C LEU A 138 -5.16 11.49 -15.55
N ALA A 139 -5.77 11.51 -14.36
CA ALA A 139 -5.72 12.64 -13.42
C ALA A 139 -4.29 12.97 -12.97
N THR A 140 -3.44 11.96 -12.86
CA THR A 140 -2.03 12.08 -12.49
C THR A 140 -1.14 11.45 -13.54
N ALA A 141 0.08 11.98 -13.68
CA ALA A 141 1.09 11.39 -14.54
C ALA A 141 1.54 10.04 -13.99
N ILE A 142 1.82 9.09 -14.89
CA ILE A 142 2.43 7.81 -14.56
C ILE A 142 3.84 8.12 -14.03
N PRO A 143 4.17 7.74 -12.78
CA PRO A 143 5.38 8.23 -12.11
C PRO A 143 6.61 7.40 -12.50
N PHE A 144 6.92 7.35 -13.80
CA PHE A 144 8.11 6.66 -14.29
C PHE A 144 9.40 7.30 -13.74
N THR A 145 10.31 6.45 -13.24
CA THR A 145 11.67 6.84 -12.85
C THR A 145 12.67 5.81 -13.40
N SER A 146 13.97 6.06 -13.25
CA SER A 146 15.00 5.09 -13.64
C SER A 146 14.91 3.77 -12.86
N ALA A 147 14.41 3.82 -11.62
CA ALA A 147 14.11 2.64 -10.83
C ALA A 147 12.70 2.10 -11.10
N ASN A 148 11.78 2.95 -11.57
CA ASN A 148 10.36 2.61 -11.66
C ASN A 148 9.80 2.68 -13.08
N THR A 149 9.81 1.55 -13.79
CA THR A 149 9.42 1.48 -15.20
C THR A 149 8.30 0.49 -15.51
N LYS A 150 7.69 -0.16 -14.50
CA LYS A 150 6.72 -1.23 -14.73
C LYS A 150 5.28 -0.87 -14.38
N MET A 151 4.37 -1.48 -15.13
CA MET A 151 2.93 -1.51 -14.87
C MET A 151 2.43 -2.96 -14.92
N SER A 152 1.32 -3.26 -14.26
CA SER A 152 0.60 -4.53 -14.42
C SER A 152 -0.79 -4.31 -14.96
N VAL A 153 -1.31 -5.30 -15.68
CA VAL A 153 -2.73 -5.41 -16.06
C VAL A 153 -3.17 -6.84 -15.84
N ARG A 154 -4.30 -7.02 -15.14
CA ARG A 154 -4.96 -8.32 -15.06
C ARG A 154 -5.77 -8.50 -16.34
N VAL A 155 -5.54 -9.57 -17.10
CA VAL A 155 -6.16 -9.82 -18.40
C VAL A 155 -6.78 -11.21 -18.45
N TRP A 156 -7.89 -11.32 -19.15
CA TRP A 156 -8.47 -12.59 -19.59
C TRP A 156 -8.43 -12.63 -21.11
N SER A 157 -7.90 -13.71 -21.67
CA SER A 157 -7.81 -13.92 -23.11
C SER A 157 -8.38 -15.29 -23.48
N PRO A 158 -9.12 -15.40 -24.60
CA PRO A 158 -9.61 -16.69 -25.09
C PRO A 158 -8.47 -17.61 -25.54
N ASP A 159 -7.32 -17.03 -25.94
CA ASP A 159 -6.16 -17.76 -26.46
C ASP A 159 -4.89 -17.42 -25.65
N ALA A 160 -4.06 -18.44 -25.40
CA ALA A 160 -2.71 -18.27 -24.87
C ALA A 160 -1.76 -17.77 -25.96
N ASN A 161 -0.60 -17.26 -25.58
CA ASN A 161 0.40 -16.68 -26.47
C ASN A 161 -0.14 -15.54 -27.35
N THR A 162 -1.12 -14.78 -26.84
CA THR A 162 -1.70 -13.63 -27.52
C THR A 162 -0.91 -12.36 -27.17
N PRO A 163 -0.38 -11.61 -28.14
CA PRO A 163 0.34 -10.36 -27.87
C PRO A 163 -0.59 -9.28 -27.32
N ILE A 164 -0.34 -8.84 -26.09
CA ILE A 164 -0.99 -7.68 -25.48
C ILE A 164 0.02 -6.55 -25.46
N ARG A 165 -0.32 -5.42 -26.07
CA ARG A 165 0.53 -4.22 -26.06
C ARG A 165 -0.08 -3.16 -25.15
N LEU A 166 0.77 -2.52 -24.37
CA LEU A 166 0.41 -1.40 -23.51
C LEU A 166 1.20 -0.17 -23.95
N LYS A 167 0.50 0.94 -24.20
CA LYS A 167 1.06 2.24 -24.57
C LYS A 167 0.82 3.24 -23.45
N ALA A 168 1.88 3.94 -23.06
CA ALA A 168 1.81 5.14 -22.23
C ALA A 168 2.17 6.35 -23.09
N GLU A 169 1.35 7.40 -23.06
CA GLU A 169 1.54 8.59 -23.89
C GLU A 169 1.21 9.89 -23.16
N ASN A 170 1.68 11.01 -23.71
CA ASN A 170 1.27 12.32 -23.26
C ASN A 170 -0.14 12.64 -23.78
N ALA A 171 -1.05 13.02 -22.89
CA ALA A 171 -2.44 13.26 -23.23
C ALA A 171 -2.64 14.40 -24.25
N ALA A 172 -1.75 15.40 -24.23
CA ALA A 172 -1.79 16.58 -25.11
C ALA A 172 -0.93 16.42 -26.38
N ASN A 173 0.01 15.47 -26.42
CA ASN A 173 0.86 15.20 -27.57
C ASN A 173 1.08 13.68 -27.76
N PRO A 174 0.27 13.01 -28.60
CA PRO A 174 0.38 11.57 -28.86
C PRO A 174 1.71 11.12 -29.50
N GLY A 175 2.52 12.06 -30.01
CA GLY A 175 3.88 11.78 -30.50
C GLY A 175 4.90 11.55 -29.39
N ILE A 176 4.55 11.88 -28.14
CA ILE A 176 5.32 11.51 -26.95
C ILE A 176 4.69 10.24 -26.39
N SER A 177 5.28 9.09 -26.72
CA SER A 177 4.81 7.79 -26.25
C SER A 177 5.95 6.81 -26.01
N VAL A 178 5.63 5.77 -25.26
CA VAL A 178 6.40 4.54 -25.16
C VAL A 178 5.42 3.36 -25.09
N GLU A 179 5.76 2.30 -25.80
CA GLU A 179 4.98 1.06 -25.86
C GLU A 179 5.83 -0.10 -25.36
N THR A 180 5.19 -1.07 -24.72
CA THR A 180 5.80 -2.36 -24.40
C THR A 180 4.76 -3.47 -24.59
N GLU A 181 5.21 -4.71 -24.71
CA GLU A 181 4.37 -5.84 -25.14
C GLU A 181 4.68 -7.09 -24.33
N LYS A 182 3.63 -7.86 -24.03
CA LYS A 182 3.71 -9.12 -23.32
C LYS A 182 2.67 -10.08 -23.87
N ASN A 183 3.07 -11.33 -24.08
CA ASN A 183 2.13 -12.37 -24.50
C ASN A 183 1.41 -12.96 -23.29
N THR A 184 0.11 -13.25 -23.45
CA THR A 184 -0.62 -14.11 -22.50
C THR A 184 0.02 -15.49 -22.44
N THR A 185 -0.09 -16.14 -21.29
CA THR A 185 0.36 -17.52 -21.08
C THR A 185 -0.80 -18.48 -20.90
N LEU A 186 -1.98 -17.98 -20.52
CA LEU A 186 -3.17 -18.77 -20.28
C LEU A 186 -4.25 -18.50 -21.33
N ALA A 187 -5.07 -19.52 -21.60
CA ALA A 187 -6.24 -19.46 -22.47
C ALA A 187 -7.50 -19.67 -21.63
N GLY A 188 -8.51 -18.81 -21.78
CA GLY A 188 -9.78 -18.89 -21.08
C GLY A 188 -9.69 -18.63 -19.57
N GLN A 189 -8.60 -18.02 -19.09
CA GLN A 189 -8.31 -17.78 -17.68
C GLN A 189 -7.80 -16.36 -17.47
N TRP A 190 -7.97 -15.84 -16.26
CA TRP A 190 -7.35 -14.59 -15.83
C TRP A 190 -5.87 -14.79 -15.50
N GLU A 191 -5.02 -13.87 -15.93
CA GLU A 191 -3.62 -13.76 -15.50
C GLU A 191 -3.21 -12.30 -15.34
N THR A 192 -2.17 -12.02 -14.55
CA THR A 192 -1.62 -10.67 -14.42
C THR A 192 -0.36 -10.55 -15.27
N LEU A 193 -0.41 -9.68 -16.28
CA LEU A 193 0.73 -9.37 -17.13
C LEU A 193 1.50 -8.17 -16.59
N GLU A 194 2.82 -8.31 -16.48
CA GLU A 194 3.73 -7.21 -16.19
C GLU A 194 4.35 -6.63 -17.47
N PHE A 195 4.25 -5.31 -17.59
CA PHE A 195 4.73 -4.50 -18.69
C PHE A 195 5.90 -3.65 -18.21
N ASN A 196 7.08 -3.82 -18.80
CA ASN A 196 8.25 -3.02 -18.45
C ASN A 196 8.57 -2.00 -19.56
N PHE A 197 8.30 -0.73 -19.30
CA PHE A 197 8.51 0.37 -20.24
C PHE A 197 9.99 0.71 -20.46
N SER A 198 10.93 0.16 -19.68
CA SER A 198 12.35 0.20 -20.04
C SER A 198 12.68 -0.70 -21.24
N ASN A 199 11.78 -1.65 -21.55
CA ASN A 199 11.90 -2.59 -22.66
C ASN A 199 10.83 -2.22 -23.70
N GLN A 200 11.11 -1.19 -24.48
CA GLN A 200 10.18 -0.69 -25.49
C GLN A 200 9.94 -1.73 -26.59
N ALA A 201 8.73 -1.74 -27.15
CA ALA A 201 8.38 -2.58 -28.28
C ALA A 201 9.23 -2.20 -29.52
N PRO A 202 9.64 -3.15 -30.36
CA PRO A 202 10.39 -2.85 -31.57
C PRO A 202 9.69 -1.82 -32.46
N GLY A 203 10.46 -0.85 -32.97
CA GLY A 203 9.93 0.22 -33.83
C GLY A 203 9.26 1.37 -33.08
N THR A 204 9.34 1.42 -31.76
CA THR A 204 8.79 2.50 -30.92
C THR A 204 9.87 3.30 -30.21
N ALA A 205 9.52 4.49 -29.73
CA ALA A 205 10.43 5.32 -28.95
C ALA A 205 10.69 4.68 -27.57
N GLY A 206 11.93 4.77 -27.08
CA GLY A 206 12.26 4.35 -25.72
C GLY A 206 11.68 5.30 -24.66
N LEU A 207 11.48 4.78 -23.44
CA LEU A 207 11.02 5.59 -22.31
C LEU A 207 12.00 6.75 -22.06
N ASN A 208 11.50 7.98 -22.21
CA ASN A 208 12.21 9.19 -21.83
C ASN A 208 11.61 9.77 -20.56
N LEU A 209 12.37 9.77 -19.46
CA LEU A 209 11.94 10.21 -18.13
C LEU A 209 11.78 11.74 -18.00
N ALA A 210 12.20 12.52 -18.99
CA ALA A 210 11.92 13.96 -19.04
C ALA A 210 10.51 14.28 -19.57
N ASN A 211 9.85 13.29 -20.19
CA ASN A 211 8.50 13.44 -20.71
C ASN A 211 7.44 13.12 -19.67
N THR A 212 6.27 13.75 -19.79
CA THR A 212 5.08 13.39 -19.03
C THR A 212 4.25 12.37 -19.80
N TYR A 213 3.92 11.25 -19.14
CA TYR A 213 2.99 10.25 -19.64
C TYR A 213 1.76 10.23 -18.72
N ASN A 214 0.59 10.48 -19.26
CA ASN A 214 -0.66 10.60 -18.51
C ASN A 214 -1.86 10.14 -19.34
N LYS A 215 -1.67 9.15 -20.20
CA LYS A 215 -2.71 8.50 -20.99
C LYS A 215 -2.27 7.07 -21.30
N ILE A 216 -3.20 6.12 -21.24
CA ILE A 216 -2.93 4.70 -21.44
C ILE A 216 -3.85 4.14 -22.51
N SER A 217 -3.26 3.39 -23.43
CA SER A 217 -3.98 2.61 -24.44
C SER A 217 -3.53 1.14 -24.38
N ILE A 218 -4.49 0.22 -24.46
CA ILE A 218 -4.25 -1.23 -24.48
C ILE A 218 -4.71 -1.82 -25.81
N PHE A 219 -3.94 -2.77 -26.33
CA PHE A 219 -4.17 -3.40 -27.62
C PHE A 219 -4.17 -4.92 -27.43
N PHE A 220 -5.24 -5.57 -27.85
CA PHE A 220 -5.37 -7.02 -27.76
C PHE A 220 -5.04 -7.67 -29.11
N ASN A 221 -4.27 -8.75 -29.05
CA ASN A 221 -3.77 -9.49 -30.20
C ASN A 221 -3.09 -8.56 -31.23
N PHE A 222 -2.15 -7.75 -30.74
CA PHE A 222 -1.45 -6.75 -31.56
C PHE A 222 -0.70 -7.44 -32.71
N GLY A 223 -0.77 -6.85 -33.90
CA GLY A 223 -0.14 -7.38 -35.12
C GLY A 223 -1.01 -8.35 -35.92
N THR A 224 -2.17 -8.77 -35.40
CA THR A 224 -3.12 -9.64 -36.10
C THR A 224 -4.42 -8.91 -36.38
N THR A 225 -4.91 -8.96 -37.62
CA THR A 225 -6.23 -8.38 -37.97
C THR A 225 -7.37 -9.28 -37.51
N GLY A 226 -8.54 -8.68 -37.30
CA GLY A 226 -9.76 -9.43 -37.01
C GLY A 226 -10.16 -10.39 -38.12
N ALA A 227 -9.79 -10.11 -39.38
CA ALA A 227 -10.08 -10.99 -40.51
C ALA A 227 -9.31 -12.32 -40.42
N ILE A 228 -8.12 -12.30 -39.80
CA ILE A 228 -7.28 -13.48 -39.59
C ILE A 228 -7.68 -14.21 -38.29
N ALA A 229 -7.84 -13.46 -37.18
CA ALA A 229 -8.11 -14.04 -35.87
C ALA A 229 -9.58 -14.43 -35.65
N GLY A 230 -10.49 -13.91 -36.47
CA GLY A 230 -11.91 -13.85 -36.17
C GLY A 230 -12.22 -12.80 -35.08
N GLU A 231 -13.51 -12.65 -34.78
CA GLU A 231 -13.92 -11.83 -33.63
C GLU A 231 -13.48 -12.48 -32.32
N LYS A 232 -12.83 -11.70 -31.45
CA LYS A 232 -12.34 -12.16 -30.14
C LYS A 232 -12.71 -11.15 -29.05
N THR A 233 -13.14 -11.67 -27.91
CA THR A 233 -13.45 -10.89 -26.71
C THR A 233 -12.35 -11.08 -25.67
N TYR A 234 -11.87 -9.97 -25.11
CA TYR A 234 -10.88 -9.91 -24.04
C TYR A 234 -11.46 -9.14 -22.86
N TYR A 235 -10.97 -9.44 -21.66
CA TYR A 235 -11.27 -8.65 -20.46
C TYR A 235 -9.97 -8.15 -19.82
N TRP A 236 -10.06 -7.00 -19.16
CA TRP A 236 -8.93 -6.40 -18.46
C TRP A 236 -9.39 -5.59 -17.26
N ASP A 237 -8.56 -5.63 -16.23
CA ASP A 237 -8.81 -5.01 -14.94
C ASP A 237 -7.48 -4.73 -14.23
N GLU A 238 -7.54 -4.08 -13.08
CA GLU A 238 -6.42 -3.85 -12.18
C GLU A 238 -5.18 -3.25 -12.88
N VAL A 239 -5.38 -2.22 -13.71
CA VAL A 239 -4.25 -1.51 -14.32
C VAL A 239 -3.54 -0.71 -13.24
N LYS A 240 -2.32 -1.14 -12.90
CA LYS A 240 -1.56 -0.60 -11.77
C LYS A 240 -0.19 -0.12 -12.27
N PHE A 241 0.27 1.02 -11.76
CA PHE A 241 1.70 1.30 -11.76
C PHE A 241 2.32 0.53 -10.60
N ILE A 242 3.18 -0.43 -10.91
CA ILE A 242 3.78 -1.34 -9.91
C ILE A 242 5.22 -0.95 -9.56
N GLY A 243 5.76 0.05 -10.26
CA GLY A 243 7.17 0.43 -10.18
C GLY A 243 8.08 -0.72 -10.61
N GLY A 244 9.35 -0.44 -10.86
CA GLY A 244 10.35 -1.45 -11.15
C GLY A 244 10.75 -2.08 -9.82
N GLY A 245 9.84 -2.88 -9.25
CA GLY A 245 9.98 -3.40 -7.90
C GLY A 245 9.77 -2.31 -6.84
N GLY A 246 8.56 -1.79 -6.75
CA GLY A 246 8.21 -0.83 -5.71
C GLY A 246 6.94 -0.09 -6.08
N SER A 247 5.80 -0.65 -5.66
CA SER A 247 4.55 0.06 -5.47
C SER A 247 4.86 1.47 -4.94
N GLY A 248 4.24 2.56 -5.42
CA GLY A 248 4.52 3.95 -4.98
C GLY A 248 4.35 4.22 -3.46
N LEU A 249 4.13 3.16 -2.71
CA LEU A 249 4.28 2.99 -1.28
C LEU A 249 5.74 3.21 -0.84
N ALA A 250 5.91 3.77 0.35
CA ALA A 250 7.19 3.83 1.03
C ALA A 250 7.77 2.42 1.20
N GLN A 251 9.08 2.27 0.97
CA GLN A 251 9.78 1.04 1.28
C GLN A 251 9.67 0.75 2.78
N VAL A 252 9.31 -0.49 3.13
CA VAL A 252 9.14 -0.91 4.52
C VAL A 252 10.36 -0.58 5.38
N ASN A 253 10.13 -0.23 6.63
CA ASN A 253 11.15 -0.03 7.64
C ASN A 253 10.75 -0.68 8.96
N LEU A 254 11.66 -0.72 9.94
CA LEU A 254 11.32 -1.02 11.32
C LEU A 254 10.62 0.20 11.98
N PRO A 255 9.59 -0.02 12.82
CA PRO A 255 8.97 -1.31 13.13
C PRO A 255 8.04 -1.79 11.99
N ILE A 256 7.97 -3.11 11.79
CA ILE A 256 7.03 -3.72 10.83
C ILE A 256 5.79 -4.19 11.57
N THR A 257 4.65 -3.58 11.24
CA THR A 257 3.34 -3.86 11.88
C THR A 257 2.24 -4.26 10.90
N PHE A 258 2.51 -4.29 9.59
CA PHE A 258 1.53 -4.62 8.54
C PHE A 258 0.27 -3.72 8.42
N GLN A 259 0.12 -2.72 9.29
CA GLN A 259 -1.08 -1.88 9.37
C GLN A 259 -1.28 -0.95 8.18
N ASP A 260 -0.22 -0.60 7.45
CA ASP A 260 -0.27 0.41 6.39
C ASP A 260 -0.02 -0.19 5.01
N THR A 261 -0.95 -1.04 4.56
CA THR A 261 -0.89 -1.63 3.21
C THR A 261 -1.23 -0.61 2.10
N ALA A 262 -1.73 0.57 2.48
CA ALA A 262 -2.12 1.65 1.57
C ALA A 262 -0.96 2.59 1.23
N THR A 263 0.04 2.72 2.10
CA THR A 263 1.22 3.57 1.87
C THR A 263 2.58 2.89 2.07
N VAL A 264 2.66 1.63 2.55
CA VAL A 264 3.94 0.90 2.75
C VAL A 264 4.05 -0.39 1.93
N ALA A 265 5.16 -0.55 1.20
CA ALA A 265 5.49 -1.74 0.43
C ALA A 265 6.15 -2.80 1.32
N TYR A 266 5.35 -3.68 1.93
CA TYR A 266 5.88 -4.78 2.74
C TYR A 266 6.57 -5.87 1.91
N SER A 267 6.21 -6.02 0.62
CA SER A 267 6.91 -6.83 -0.39
C SER A 267 7.43 -8.18 0.15
N LEU A 268 6.52 -9.04 0.62
CA LEU A 268 6.87 -10.36 1.14
C LEU A 268 7.44 -11.23 0.02
N VAL A 269 8.62 -11.81 0.24
CA VAL A 269 9.27 -12.71 -0.72
C VAL A 269 9.57 -14.04 -0.05
N ASP A 270 8.88 -15.08 -0.51
CA ASP A 270 9.03 -16.44 0.00
C ASP A 270 10.17 -17.20 -0.68
N PHE A 271 10.73 -18.15 0.05
CA PHE A 271 11.73 -19.09 -0.44
C PHE A 271 11.63 -20.44 0.27
N GLY A 272 12.25 -21.47 -0.33
CA GLY A 272 12.25 -22.83 0.23
C GLY A 272 10.87 -23.47 0.34
N GLY A 273 9.89 -23.04 -0.45
CA GLY A 273 8.53 -23.60 -0.42
C GLY A 273 7.63 -23.06 0.69
N ASN A 274 7.99 -21.92 1.30
CA ASN A 274 7.07 -21.14 2.15
C ASN A 274 6.05 -20.39 1.29
N ALA A 275 4.89 -20.05 1.86
CA ALA A 275 3.91 -19.16 1.23
C ALA A 275 3.39 -18.14 2.24
N SER A 276 3.56 -16.85 1.94
CA SER A 276 3.24 -15.76 2.84
C SER A 276 2.19 -14.80 2.30
N SER A 277 1.48 -14.14 3.21
CA SER A 277 0.47 -13.12 2.90
C SER A 277 0.28 -12.20 4.10
N ILE A 278 -0.28 -11.00 3.86
CA ILE A 278 -0.79 -10.14 4.93
C ILE A 278 -2.28 -10.44 5.06
N VAL A 279 -2.73 -10.74 6.28
CA VAL A 279 -4.13 -11.10 6.58
C VAL A 279 -4.59 -10.40 7.85
N THR A 280 -5.91 -10.35 8.06
CA THR A 280 -6.47 -9.97 9.35
C THR A 280 -6.05 -10.97 10.43
N ASP A 281 -5.67 -10.47 11.60
CA ASP A 281 -5.32 -11.29 12.75
C ASP A 281 -6.52 -12.18 13.15
N PRO A 282 -6.35 -13.52 13.24
CA PRO A 282 -7.44 -14.43 13.56
C PRO A 282 -8.00 -14.24 14.98
N THR A 283 -7.29 -13.52 15.85
CA THR A 283 -7.69 -13.24 17.25
C THR A 283 -8.07 -11.78 17.49
N ASP A 284 -7.75 -10.88 16.55
CA ASP A 284 -8.08 -9.45 16.62
C ASP A 284 -8.43 -8.89 15.23
N PRO A 285 -9.73 -8.83 14.86
CA PRO A 285 -10.15 -8.37 13.54
C PRO A 285 -9.73 -6.94 13.16
N ALA A 286 -9.29 -6.11 14.12
CA ALA A 286 -8.80 -4.76 13.86
C ALA A 286 -7.31 -4.72 13.48
N ASN A 287 -6.58 -5.84 13.60
CA ASN A 287 -5.14 -5.93 13.36
C ASN A 287 -4.84 -6.66 12.04
N LEU A 288 -3.77 -6.25 11.35
CA LEU A 288 -3.20 -6.96 10.22
C LEU A 288 -1.89 -7.61 10.65
N VAL A 289 -1.63 -8.83 10.17
CA VAL A 289 -0.45 -9.61 10.53
C VAL A 289 0.12 -10.31 9.31
N GLY A 290 1.41 -10.64 9.37
CA GLY A 290 2.00 -11.60 8.44
C GLY A 290 1.50 -13.00 8.75
N LYS A 291 1.09 -13.74 7.72
CA LYS A 291 0.79 -15.17 7.76
C LYS A 291 1.80 -15.92 6.91
N ALA A 292 2.38 -16.99 7.44
CA ALA A 292 3.30 -17.87 6.73
C ALA A 292 2.76 -19.31 6.80
N ILE A 293 2.67 -19.94 5.64
CA ILE A 293 2.36 -21.35 5.50
C ILE A 293 3.66 -22.05 5.13
N LYS A 294 4.19 -22.82 6.07
CA LYS A 294 5.24 -23.79 5.79
C LYS A 294 4.56 -25.00 5.16
N THR A 295 4.57 -25.07 3.83
CA THR A 295 3.83 -26.08 3.06
C THR A 295 4.37 -27.49 3.31
N ALA A 296 3.61 -28.52 2.95
CA ALA A 296 4.06 -29.92 3.07
C ALA A 296 5.34 -30.24 2.26
N ASN A 297 5.67 -29.44 1.25
CA ASN A 297 6.88 -29.59 0.43
C ASN A 297 7.98 -28.59 0.81
N ALA A 298 7.82 -27.84 1.91
CA ALA A 298 8.77 -26.81 2.32
C ALA A 298 10.10 -27.43 2.79
N GLU A 299 11.20 -26.76 2.46
CA GLU A 299 12.55 -27.09 2.88
C GLU A 299 12.75 -26.82 4.38
N LEU A 300 13.80 -27.41 4.96
CA LEU A 300 14.18 -27.19 6.37
C LEU A 300 14.54 -25.72 6.67
N TRP A 301 14.88 -24.96 5.63
CA TRP A 301 15.24 -23.54 5.67
C TRP A 301 14.17 -22.65 4.99
N ALA A 302 12.95 -23.12 4.78
CA ALA A 302 11.88 -22.29 4.21
C ALA A 302 11.57 -21.07 5.08
N GLY A 303 11.31 -19.92 4.45
CA GLY A 303 11.02 -18.67 5.15
C GLY A 303 10.52 -17.56 4.24
N THR A 304 10.37 -16.38 4.83
CA THR A 304 9.89 -15.17 4.17
C THR A 304 10.84 -14.01 4.45
N THR A 305 11.14 -13.23 3.42
CA THR A 305 11.83 -11.95 3.53
C THR A 305 10.82 -10.82 3.53
N ASN A 306 10.95 -9.88 4.47
CA ASN A 306 10.17 -8.63 4.45
C ASN A 306 10.92 -7.54 3.68
N GLY A 307 10.21 -6.88 2.76
CA GLY A 307 10.70 -5.73 2.01
C GLY A 307 11.35 -6.03 0.68
N GLY A 308 11.41 -7.30 0.25
CA GLY A 308 12.00 -7.76 -1.03
C GLY A 308 13.43 -7.27 -1.29
N SER A 309 13.54 -6.01 -1.72
CA SER A 309 14.75 -5.19 -1.86
C SER A 309 15.36 -4.71 -0.53
N GLY A 310 14.72 -4.99 0.61
CA GLY A 310 15.22 -4.64 1.96
C GLY A 310 14.42 -3.53 2.65
N LEU A 311 14.93 -3.08 3.78
CA LEU A 311 14.44 -1.97 4.59
C LEU A 311 14.92 -0.62 4.05
N SER A 312 14.11 0.43 4.23
CA SER A 312 14.50 1.80 3.84
C SER A 312 15.58 2.41 4.74
N SER A 313 15.86 1.82 5.91
CA SER A 313 17.00 2.18 6.76
C SER A 313 17.69 0.94 7.31
N PRO A 314 19.01 0.98 7.53
CA PRO A 314 19.71 -0.11 8.22
C PRO A 314 19.18 -0.33 9.64
N VAL A 315 19.22 -1.58 10.08
CA VAL A 315 18.99 -1.94 11.48
C VAL A 315 20.11 -1.30 12.33
N PRO A 316 19.78 -0.46 13.31
CA PRO A 316 20.76 0.41 13.97
C PRO A 316 21.50 -0.31 15.11
N PHE A 317 22.16 -1.43 14.80
CA PHE A 317 22.94 -2.19 15.77
C PHE A 317 24.08 -1.36 16.35
N THR A 318 24.27 -1.48 17.67
CA THR A 318 25.42 -0.94 18.39
C THR A 318 25.98 -2.00 19.33
N ALA A 319 27.14 -1.74 19.93
CA ALA A 319 27.72 -2.65 20.93
C ALA A 319 26.80 -2.89 22.14
N SER A 320 25.93 -1.93 22.48
CA SER A 320 24.96 -2.05 23.57
C SER A 320 23.56 -2.50 23.13
N ASN A 321 23.24 -2.39 21.84
CA ASN A 321 21.91 -2.69 21.30
C ASN A 321 22.03 -3.67 20.11
N THR A 322 21.97 -4.97 20.43
CA THR A 322 22.11 -6.08 19.46
C THR A 322 20.83 -6.91 19.31
N LYS A 323 19.70 -6.41 19.82
CA LYS A 323 18.47 -7.19 19.96
C LYS A 323 17.36 -6.70 19.04
N MET A 324 16.49 -7.62 18.64
CA MET A 324 15.22 -7.36 17.97
C MET A 324 14.12 -8.21 18.63
N THR A 325 12.87 -7.80 18.47
CA THR A 325 11.70 -8.57 18.93
C THR A 325 10.72 -8.81 17.78
N VAL A 326 10.00 -9.92 17.86
CA VAL A 326 8.91 -10.26 16.93
C VAL A 326 7.77 -10.90 17.72
N ARG A 327 6.54 -10.44 17.53
CA ARG A 327 5.35 -11.12 18.06
C ARG A 327 5.02 -12.28 17.13
N VAL A 328 4.93 -13.49 17.66
CA VAL A 328 4.71 -14.72 16.89
C VAL A 328 3.57 -15.53 17.49
N TRP A 329 2.68 -16.01 16.64
CA TRP A 329 1.73 -17.07 16.94
C TRP A 329 2.19 -18.34 16.25
N SER A 330 2.27 -19.43 17.00
CA SER A 330 2.66 -20.75 16.50
C SER A 330 1.64 -21.80 16.90
N PRO A 331 1.29 -22.75 16.02
CA PRO A 331 0.39 -23.85 16.35
C PRO A 331 1.01 -24.80 17.39
N ASP A 332 2.35 -24.84 17.48
CA ASP A 332 3.09 -25.69 18.41
C ASP A 332 4.03 -24.88 19.32
N ALA A 333 4.22 -25.36 20.54
CA ALA A 333 5.29 -24.92 21.43
C ALA A 333 6.61 -25.60 21.05
N ASN A 334 7.72 -25.14 21.60
CA ASN A 334 9.08 -25.63 21.32
C ASN A 334 9.46 -25.58 19.83
N THR A 335 8.91 -24.62 19.08
CA THR A 335 9.21 -24.43 17.66
C THR A 335 10.36 -23.45 17.47
N PRO A 336 11.46 -23.83 16.80
CA PRO A 336 12.55 -22.92 16.48
C PRO A 336 12.11 -21.88 15.45
N ILE A 337 12.21 -20.61 15.81
CA ILE A 337 12.07 -19.48 14.90
C ILE A 337 13.45 -18.88 14.71
N ARG A 338 13.87 -18.76 13.46
CA ARG A 338 15.13 -18.10 13.10
C ARG A 338 14.85 -16.72 12.53
N LEU A 339 15.63 -15.74 12.95
CA LEU A 339 15.64 -14.41 12.37
C LEU A 339 17.01 -14.14 11.76
N LYS A 340 17.01 -13.73 10.49
CA LYS A 340 18.19 -13.34 9.74
C LYS A 340 18.13 -11.86 9.41
N VAL A 341 19.26 -11.20 9.55
CA VAL A 341 19.49 -9.87 8.98
C VAL A 341 20.67 -9.92 8.01
N GLU A 342 20.53 -9.27 6.86
CA GLU A 342 21.54 -9.28 5.80
C GLU A 342 21.69 -7.91 5.15
N ASP A 343 22.80 -7.71 4.43
CA ASP A 343 22.95 -6.60 3.50
C ASP A 343 22.14 -6.89 2.24
N ALA A 344 21.25 -5.96 1.87
CA ALA A 344 20.36 -6.13 0.73
C ALA A 344 21.10 -6.21 -0.62
N GLY A 345 22.27 -5.58 -0.72
CA GLY A 345 23.14 -5.60 -1.90
C GLY A 345 24.17 -6.74 -1.89
N ASN A 346 24.43 -7.37 -0.75
CA ASN A 346 25.39 -8.46 -0.63
C ASN A 346 24.93 -9.55 0.37
N PRO A 347 24.31 -10.65 -0.10
CA PRO A 347 23.78 -11.70 0.78
C PRO A 347 24.86 -12.51 1.53
N THR A 348 26.14 -12.33 1.21
CA THR A 348 27.24 -12.94 1.97
C THR A 348 27.50 -12.22 3.31
N ILE A 349 27.03 -10.97 3.43
CA ILE A 349 27.02 -10.21 4.68
C ILE A 349 25.70 -10.48 5.38
N SER A 350 25.71 -11.35 6.38
CA SER A 350 24.53 -11.67 7.18
C SER A 350 24.89 -12.13 8.58
N VAL A 351 23.90 -12.09 9.47
CA VAL A 351 23.95 -12.73 10.78
C VAL A 351 22.55 -13.29 11.10
N GLU A 352 22.53 -14.46 11.71
CA GLU A 352 21.32 -15.19 12.07
C GLU A 352 21.31 -15.44 13.56
N THR A 353 20.14 -15.42 14.19
CA THR A 353 19.96 -15.86 15.57
C THR A 353 18.59 -16.53 15.71
N GLU A 354 18.38 -17.26 16.79
CA GLU A 354 17.22 -18.12 16.98
C GLU A 354 16.58 -17.91 18.34
N ALA A 355 15.25 -18.03 18.37
CA ALA A 355 14.44 -18.10 19.56
C ALA A 355 13.45 -19.25 19.42
N VAL A 356 12.97 -19.78 20.53
CA VAL A 356 12.05 -20.93 20.53
C VAL A 356 10.71 -20.49 21.11
N THR A 357 9.62 -20.88 20.47
CA THR A 357 8.27 -20.65 21.01
C THR A 357 8.07 -21.45 22.29
N THR A 358 7.42 -20.87 23.30
CA THR A 358 7.13 -21.54 24.58
C THR A 358 5.66 -21.91 24.72
N VAL A 359 4.77 -21.20 24.03
CA VAL A 359 3.33 -21.47 23.99
C VAL A 359 2.88 -21.95 22.61
N ALA A 360 1.85 -22.80 22.60
CA ALA A 360 1.17 -23.33 21.42
C ALA A 360 -0.21 -22.67 21.28
N GLY A 361 -0.63 -22.35 20.06
CA GLY A 361 -1.94 -21.78 19.78
C GLY A 361 -2.18 -20.38 20.33
N ALA A 362 -1.12 -19.66 20.73
CA ALA A 362 -1.19 -18.33 21.33
C ALA A 362 -0.06 -17.42 20.83
N TRP A 363 -0.33 -16.11 20.88
CA TRP A 363 0.67 -15.07 20.60
C TRP A 363 1.68 -14.97 21.75
N GLN A 364 2.95 -14.78 21.41
CA GLN A 364 4.02 -14.41 22.34
C GLN A 364 5.03 -13.51 21.64
N THR A 365 5.80 -12.72 22.39
CA THR A 365 6.90 -11.93 21.83
C THR A 365 8.22 -12.66 22.04
N LEU A 366 8.90 -12.96 20.94
CA LEU A 366 10.23 -13.57 20.95
C LEU A 366 11.29 -12.47 20.87
N GLU A 367 12.37 -12.63 21.65
CA GLU A 367 13.56 -11.79 21.60
C GLU A 367 14.69 -12.50 20.86
N PHE A 368 15.30 -11.81 19.91
CA PHE A 368 16.40 -12.28 19.07
C PHE A 368 17.64 -11.47 19.40
N ASN A 369 18.70 -12.13 19.90
CA ASN A 369 19.95 -11.47 20.24
C ASN A 369 21.05 -11.77 19.21
N PHE A 370 21.34 -10.81 18.34
CA PHE A 370 22.34 -10.95 17.28
C PHE A 370 23.79 -10.95 17.76
N SER A 371 24.04 -10.62 19.05
CA SER A 371 25.36 -10.90 19.65
C SER A 371 25.57 -12.38 19.95
N ASN A 372 24.51 -13.19 19.88
CA ASN A 372 24.51 -14.64 20.03
C ASN A 372 24.05 -15.27 18.72
N GLN A 373 24.97 -15.32 17.74
CA GLN A 373 24.67 -15.85 16.42
C GLN A 373 24.36 -17.35 16.46
N ALA A 374 23.51 -17.81 15.55
CA ALA A 374 23.22 -19.22 15.37
C ALA A 374 24.49 -19.99 14.97
N PRO A 375 24.69 -21.23 15.46
CA PRO A 375 25.85 -22.03 15.12
C PRO A 375 26.04 -22.18 13.60
N GLY A 376 27.28 -22.03 13.12
CA GLY A 376 27.61 -22.14 11.70
C GLY A 376 27.35 -20.88 10.87
N THR A 377 26.95 -19.77 11.50
CA THR A 377 26.70 -18.48 10.82
C THR A 377 27.74 -17.44 11.22
N ALA A 378 27.87 -16.37 10.43
CA ALA A 378 28.82 -15.29 10.72
C ALA A 378 28.36 -14.49 11.96
N ALA A 379 29.33 -14.06 12.78
CA ALA A 379 29.06 -13.18 13.92
C ALA A 379 28.64 -11.77 13.45
N LEU A 380 27.84 -11.08 14.27
CA LEU A 380 27.47 -9.69 14.03
C LEU A 380 28.75 -8.82 13.92
N ASN A 381 28.87 -8.08 12.83
CA ASN A 381 29.94 -7.12 12.62
C ASN A 381 29.36 -5.72 12.47
N LEU A 382 29.59 -4.86 13.47
CA LEU A 382 29.05 -3.50 13.52
C LEU A 382 29.60 -2.55 12.44
N ALA A 383 30.62 -2.97 11.68
CA ALA A 383 31.10 -2.23 10.51
C ALA A 383 30.29 -2.51 9.24
N ASN A 384 29.45 -3.55 9.24
CA ASN A 384 28.61 -3.92 8.11
C ASN A 384 27.24 -3.21 8.16
N THR A 385 26.61 -3.10 7.00
CA THR A 385 25.21 -2.67 6.89
C THR A 385 24.31 -3.89 6.90
N TYR A 386 23.24 -3.83 7.70
CA TYR A 386 22.17 -4.83 7.70
C TYR A 386 20.86 -4.12 7.46
N ASN A 387 20.26 -4.31 6.29
CA ASN A 387 19.06 -3.60 5.86
C ASN A 387 18.09 -4.53 5.14
N LYS A 388 18.04 -5.81 5.54
CA LYS A 388 17.08 -6.79 5.04
C LYS A 388 16.83 -7.82 6.12
N VAL A 389 15.57 -8.21 6.31
CA VAL A 389 15.13 -9.10 7.40
C VAL A 389 14.37 -10.28 6.82
N SER A 390 14.76 -11.49 7.23
CA SER A 390 14.06 -12.74 6.87
C SER A 390 13.73 -13.54 8.12
N ILE A 391 12.54 -14.13 8.15
CA ILE A 391 12.06 -14.97 9.25
C ILE A 391 11.79 -16.39 8.74
N PHE A 392 12.14 -17.38 9.56
CA PHE A 392 12.02 -18.79 9.24
C PHE A 392 11.26 -19.48 10.36
N PHE A 393 10.14 -20.12 10.00
CA PHE A 393 9.30 -20.84 10.96
C PHE A 393 9.67 -22.32 10.97
N ASN A 394 9.76 -22.88 12.17
CA ASN A 394 10.16 -24.27 12.41
C ASN A 394 11.47 -24.62 11.70
N PHE A 395 12.48 -23.77 11.88
CA PHE A 395 13.77 -23.92 11.23
C PHE A 395 14.41 -25.27 11.57
N GLY A 396 15.01 -25.92 10.58
CA GLY A 396 15.63 -27.24 10.72
C GLY A 396 14.68 -28.41 10.49
N THR A 397 13.37 -28.19 10.38
CA THR A 397 12.38 -29.24 10.11
C THR A 397 11.74 -29.03 8.74
N PRO A 398 11.84 -29.97 7.78
CA PRO A 398 11.15 -29.86 6.50
C PRO A 398 9.64 -30.08 6.66
N GLY A 399 8.85 -29.51 5.75
CA GLY A 399 7.39 -29.65 5.70
C GLY A 399 6.93 -31.09 5.52
N SER A 400 7.74 -31.93 4.86
CA SER A 400 7.45 -33.36 4.70
C SER A 400 7.48 -34.13 6.01
N ALA A 401 8.17 -33.61 7.04
CA ALA A 401 8.22 -34.19 8.38
C ALA A 401 7.21 -33.55 9.34
N ALA A 402 7.05 -32.21 9.27
CA ALA A 402 6.15 -31.48 10.17
C ALA A 402 4.67 -31.48 9.72
N GLY A 403 4.41 -31.81 8.46
CA GLY A 403 3.16 -31.47 7.78
C GLY A 403 3.06 -29.97 7.47
N GLU A 404 2.00 -29.59 6.77
CA GLU A 404 1.71 -28.17 6.55
C GLU A 404 1.34 -27.48 7.87
N LYS A 405 2.00 -26.35 8.16
CA LYS A 405 1.79 -25.56 9.39
C LYS A 405 1.63 -24.09 9.02
N THR A 406 0.68 -23.43 9.69
CA THR A 406 0.45 -21.98 9.56
C THR A 406 0.99 -21.27 10.79
N TYR A 407 1.78 -20.21 10.58
CA TYR A 407 2.31 -19.31 11.61
C TYR A 407 1.85 -17.89 11.31
N TYR A 408 1.79 -17.06 12.35
CA TYR A 408 1.57 -15.62 12.20
C TYR A 408 2.67 -14.83 12.89
N TRP A 409 3.02 -13.67 12.35
CA TRP A 409 3.96 -12.76 12.98
C TRP A 409 3.57 -11.30 12.79
N ASP A 410 3.97 -10.48 13.74
CA ASP A 410 3.69 -9.06 13.79
C ASP A 410 4.77 -8.36 14.63
N ASP A 411 4.74 -7.03 14.71
CA ASP A 411 5.54 -6.22 15.62
C ASP A 411 7.06 -6.49 15.52
N VAL A 412 7.62 -6.57 14.31
CA VAL A 412 9.08 -6.72 14.13
C VAL A 412 9.76 -5.40 14.52
N LYS A 413 10.47 -5.39 15.65
CA LYS A 413 11.01 -4.17 16.27
C LYS A 413 12.51 -4.31 16.54
N PHE A 414 13.22 -3.19 16.42
CA PHE A 414 14.59 -3.08 16.93
C PHE A 414 14.56 -2.77 18.43
N GLY A 415 15.49 -3.35 19.18
CA GLY A 415 15.55 -3.31 20.64
C GLY A 415 15.19 -4.64 21.27
N GLY A 416 15.64 -4.83 22.52
CA GLY A 416 15.21 -5.96 23.33
C GLY A 416 13.84 -5.72 23.94
N LEU A 417 13.32 -6.73 24.64
CA LEU A 417 12.19 -6.54 25.54
C LEU A 417 12.61 -5.52 26.61
N VAL A 418 12.07 -4.31 26.52
CA VAL A 418 11.95 -3.43 27.67
C VAL A 418 10.87 -4.05 28.53
N ASP A 419 11.31 -4.91 29.42
CA ASP A 419 10.48 -5.42 30.48
C ASP A 419 9.81 -4.22 31.18
N VAL A 420 8.47 -4.22 31.28
CA VAL A 420 7.80 -3.43 32.34
C VAL A 420 8.12 -4.20 33.60
N LYS A 421 9.36 -4.00 34.03
CA LYS A 421 9.94 -4.73 35.11
C LYS A 421 9.34 -4.08 36.34
N ASP A 422 8.29 -4.70 36.89
CA ASP A 422 7.89 -4.49 38.27
C ASP A 422 9.11 -4.88 39.11
N LEU A 423 10.03 -3.94 39.27
CA LEU A 423 11.31 -4.16 39.91
C LEU A 423 11.09 -3.96 41.40
N GLU A 424 11.58 -4.90 42.20
CA GLU A 424 11.79 -4.59 43.60
C GLU A 424 12.73 -3.37 43.69
N ALA A 425 12.31 -2.33 44.41
CA ALA A 425 13.07 -1.09 44.51
C ALA A 425 14.50 -1.35 45.03
N SER A 426 14.66 -2.36 45.90
CA SER A 426 15.93 -2.85 46.43
C SER A 426 16.89 -3.36 45.34
N GLU A 427 16.40 -4.07 44.31
CA GLU A 427 17.21 -4.55 43.17
C GLU A 427 17.72 -3.40 42.30
N ALA A 428 16.98 -2.29 42.29
CA ALA A 428 17.37 -1.07 41.62
C ALA A 428 18.28 -0.16 42.47
N GLY A 429 18.67 -0.59 43.67
CA GLY A 429 19.49 0.20 44.59
C GLY A 429 18.74 1.33 45.28
N ILE A 430 17.40 1.35 45.22
CA ILE A 430 16.57 2.30 45.95
C ILE A 430 16.35 1.77 47.37
N LEU A 431 16.83 2.50 48.37
CA LEU A 431 16.78 2.10 49.76
C LEU A 431 15.66 2.84 50.49
N ILE A 432 14.85 2.11 51.27
CA ILE A 432 13.75 2.68 52.05
C ILE A 432 13.93 2.30 53.51
N TYR A 433 14.20 3.31 54.35
CA TYR A 433 14.56 3.08 55.75
C TYR A 433 14.14 4.23 56.70
N PRO A 434 13.82 3.94 57.97
CA PRO A 434 13.65 2.59 58.53
C PRO A 434 12.41 1.90 57.94
N ASN A 435 12.44 0.58 57.84
CA ASN A 435 11.29 -0.26 57.49
C ASN A 435 11.33 -1.52 58.37
N PRO A 436 10.44 -1.68 59.38
CA PRO A 436 9.25 -0.86 59.64
C PRO A 436 9.53 0.60 60.02
N ALA A 437 8.62 1.49 59.61
CA ALA A 437 8.65 2.93 59.85
C ALA A 437 7.56 3.35 60.85
N ALA A 438 7.74 4.49 61.54
CA ALA A 438 6.72 5.07 62.43
C ALA A 438 6.12 6.35 61.83
N ASP A 439 6.83 7.47 61.95
CA ASP A 439 6.32 8.78 61.51
C ASP A 439 6.83 9.17 60.10
N PHE A 440 7.98 8.64 59.69
CA PHE A 440 8.56 8.87 58.38
C PHE A 440 9.46 7.71 57.96
N CYS A 441 9.76 7.62 56.66
CA CYS A 441 10.90 6.88 56.12
C CYS A 441 11.67 7.76 55.14
N GLN A 442 12.93 7.42 54.91
CA GLN A 442 13.76 7.95 53.84
C GLN A 442 13.63 7.05 52.62
N VAL A 443 13.58 7.67 51.43
CA VAL A 443 13.72 7.02 50.13
C VAL A 443 15.01 7.56 49.53
N GLU A 444 16.03 6.70 49.47
CA GLU A 444 17.36 7.00 48.94
C GLU A 444 17.50 6.34 47.57
N PHE A 445 17.84 7.15 46.56
CA PHE A 445 18.04 6.73 45.19
C PHE A 445 19.54 6.57 44.89
N PRO A 446 19.95 5.62 44.04
CA PRO A 446 21.35 5.49 43.64
C PRO A 446 21.78 6.70 42.79
N GLU A 447 23.08 7.01 42.74
CA GLU A 447 23.62 8.14 41.97
C GLU A 447 23.27 8.09 40.47
N THR A 448 23.02 6.89 39.93
CA THR A 448 22.59 6.66 38.55
C THR A 448 21.14 7.08 38.28
N PHE A 449 20.37 7.39 39.32
CA PHE A 449 18.97 7.81 39.22
C PHE A 449 18.88 9.34 39.13
N SER A 450 18.93 9.89 37.91
CA SER A 450 18.89 11.34 37.66
C SER A 450 17.55 11.82 37.12
N GLY A 451 17.09 13.03 37.46
CA GLY A 451 15.81 13.60 37.00
C GLY A 451 14.63 13.29 37.92
N THR A 452 13.40 13.53 37.46
CA THR A 452 12.19 13.39 38.28
C THR A 452 11.62 11.96 38.26
N ALA A 453 11.01 11.54 39.36
CA ALA A 453 10.21 10.32 39.47
C ALA A 453 8.92 10.57 40.25
N GLN A 454 7.85 9.85 39.91
CA GLN A 454 6.57 9.94 40.60
C GLN A 454 6.48 8.84 41.66
N LEU A 455 6.47 9.21 42.93
CA LEU A 455 6.22 8.30 44.05
C LEU A 455 4.72 8.26 44.35
N SER A 456 4.17 7.05 44.52
CA SER A 456 2.77 6.80 44.90
C SER A 456 2.74 5.77 46.03
N VAL A 457 1.90 6.00 47.04
CA VAL A 457 1.74 5.15 48.22
C VAL A 457 0.35 4.54 48.21
N PHE A 458 0.26 3.22 48.28
CA PHE A 458 -0.99 2.47 48.29
C PHE A 458 -1.17 1.75 49.62
N ASP A 459 -2.39 1.74 50.16
CA ASP A 459 -2.75 0.88 51.29
C ASP A 459 -2.88 -0.60 50.85
N ALA A 460 -3.04 -1.51 51.81
CA ALA A 460 -3.13 -2.95 51.54
C ALA A 460 -4.31 -3.37 50.63
N ASN A 461 -5.30 -2.49 50.42
CA ASN A 461 -6.42 -2.72 49.51
C ASN A 461 -6.18 -2.11 48.12
N GLY A 462 -4.98 -1.57 47.85
CA GLY A 462 -4.61 -0.95 46.58
C GLY A 462 -5.15 0.47 46.41
N ARG A 463 -5.66 1.11 47.46
CA ARG A 463 -6.12 2.51 47.37
C ARG A 463 -4.92 3.46 47.50
N LEU A 464 -4.83 4.44 46.60
CA LEU A 464 -3.82 5.50 46.66
C LEU A 464 -4.06 6.38 47.90
N VAL A 465 -3.09 6.45 48.80
CA VAL A 465 -3.14 7.20 50.07
C VAL A 465 -2.08 8.31 50.15
N GLY A 466 -1.17 8.40 49.18
CA GLY A 466 -0.19 9.47 49.09
C GLY A 466 0.49 9.49 47.73
N SER A 467 0.95 10.66 47.29
CA SER A 467 1.66 10.81 46.02
C SER A 467 2.54 12.06 46.03
N SER A 468 3.74 11.98 45.46
CA SER A 468 4.68 13.11 45.37
C SER A 468 5.66 12.97 44.20
N LEU A 469 6.05 14.11 43.63
CA LEU A 469 7.12 14.17 42.64
C LEU A 469 8.46 14.29 43.35
N ILE A 470 9.39 13.39 43.03
CA ILE A 470 10.70 13.29 43.64
C ILE A 470 11.77 13.72 42.63
N SER A 471 12.65 14.63 43.05
CA SER A 471 13.79 15.10 42.23
C SER A 471 15.12 15.07 42.98
N GLN A 472 15.10 14.74 44.27
CA GLN A 472 16.28 14.67 45.12
C GLN A 472 16.69 13.23 45.34
N GLN A 473 18.01 13.00 45.42
CA GLN A 473 18.59 11.68 45.66
C GLN A 473 18.15 11.09 47.01
N ASN A 474 17.93 11.94 48.01
CA ASN A 474 17.41 11.54 49.32
C ASN A 474 16.12 12.29 49.58
N THR A 475 15.02 11.57 49.78
CA THR A 475 13.72 12.17 50.05
C THR A 475 13.07 11.60 51.30
N ARG A 476 12.66 12.49 52.21
CA ARG A 476 11.86 12.14 53.38
C ARG A 476 10.40 11.96 52.99
N LEU A 477 9.87 10.75 53.13
CA LEU A 477 8.45 10.46 53.02
C LEU A 477 7.80 10.55 54.40
N ASP A 478 6.93 11.54 54.59
CA ASP A 478 6.14 11.70 55.80
C ASP A 478 4.94 10.74 55.79
N LEU A 479 4.73 10.01 56.88
CA LEU A 479 3.71 8.97 57.00
C LEU A 479 2.57 9.39 57.92
N ASN A 480 2.58 10.63 58.42
CA ASN A 480 1.51 11.16 59.27
C ASN A 480 0.16 11.08 58.57
N GLY A 481 -0.84 10.54 59.27
CA GLY A 481 -2.18 10.29 58.72
C GLY A 481 -2.38 8.91 58.09
N MET A 482 -1.32 8.09 57.96
CA MET A 482 -1.42 6.67 57.57
C MET A 482 -1.48 5.77 58.82
N ASN A 483 -2.44 4.84 58.90
CA ASN A 483 -2.59 3.94 60.05
C ASN A 483 -1.52 2.83 60.09
N ASN A 484 -1.33 2.18 61.25
CA ASN A 484 -0.48 0.99 61.35
C ASN A 484 -0.94 -0.08 60.34
N GLY A 485 -0.01 -0.65 59.59
CA GLY A 485 -0.34 -1.59 58.51
C GLY A 485 0.74 -1.74 57.45
N VAL A 486 0.41 -2.50 56.40
CA VAL A 486 1.25 -2.71 55.22
C VAL A 486 0.84 -1.76 54.10
N TYR A 487 1.83 -1.14 53.48
CA TYR A 487 1.70 -0.23 52.35
C TYR A 487 2.63 -0.65 51.23
N TYR A 488 2.32 -0.19 50.02
CA TYR A 488 3.11 -0.42 48.82
C TYR A 488 3.49 0.92 48.20
N LEU A 489 4.79 1.12 48.02
CA LEU A 489 5.34 2.27 47.31
C LEU A 489 5.52 1.88 45.85
N ASN A 490 4.97 2.67 44.93
CA ASN A 490 5.26 2.60 43.50
C ASN A 490 6.03 3.86 43.09
N ILE A 491 7.23 3.68 42.57
CA ILE A 491 8.07 4.75 42.05
C ILE A 491 8.09 4.61 40.53
N GLN A 492 7.43 5.52 39.84
CA GLN A 492 7.42 5.56 38.38
C GLN A 492 8.49 6.52 37.87
N LYS A 493 9.38 6.02 37.02
CA LYS A 493 10.39 6.81 36.31
C LYS A 493 10.42 6.40 34.84
N ASP A 494 10.21 7.36 33.95
CA ASP A 494 10.09 7.11 32.51
C ASP A 494 9.07 5.99 32.24
N ALA A 495 9.50 4.88 31.64
CA ALA A 495 8.66 3.71 31.37
C ALA A 495 8.80 2.58 32.43
N ARG A 496 9.43 2.84 33.59
CA ARG A 496 9.70 1.84 34.63
C ARG A 496 8.91 2.12 35.91
N ASN A 497 8.45 1.06 36.58
CA ASN A 497 7.82 1.10 37.89
C ASN A 497 8.66 0.27 38.88
N TYR A 498 8.99 0.86 40.04
CA TYR A 498 9.67 0.16 41.12
C TYR A 498 8.74 0.03 42.32
N PHE A 499 8.65 -1.17 42.89
CA PHE A 499 7.77 -1.47 44.02
C PHE A 499 8.55 -1.77 45.29
N GLN A 500 8.08 -1.26 46.42
CA GLN A 500 8.59 -1.62 47.74
C GLN A 500 7.45 -1.76 48.74
N LYS A 501 7.49 -2.84 49.52
CA LYS A 501 6.64 -2.99 50.71
C LYS A 501 7.17 -2.11 51.85
N LEU A 502 6.30 -1.28 52.43
CA LEU A 502 6.55 -0.48 53.63
C LEU A 502 5.64 -0.97 54.75
N VAL A 503 6.20 -1.21 55.93
CA VAL A 503 5.42 -1.55 57.13
C VAL A 503 5.41 -0.35 58.07
N ILE A 504 4.22 0.11 58.46
CA ILE A 504 4.06 1.22 59.41
C ILE A 504 3.66 0.65 60.77
N ILE A 505 4.44 0.96 61.81
CA ILE A 505 4.20 0.57 63.20
C ILE A 505 4.47 1.80 64.08
N ARG A 506 3.41 2.32 64.70
CA ARG A 506 3.45 3.35 65.76
C ARG A 506 3.08 2.78 67.11
#